data_AF-A0A2V0NQ14-F1
#
_entry.id   AF-A0A2V0NQ14-F1
#
_cell.length_a   1.000
_cell.length_b   1.000
_cell.length_c   1.000
_cell.angle_alpha   90.00
_cell.angle_beta   90.00
_cell.angle_gamma   90.00
#
_symmetry.space_group_name_H-M   'P 1'
#
loop_
_entity.id
_entity.type
_entity.pdbx_description
1 polymer ?
#
loop_
_entity_poly.entity_id
_entity_poly.type
_entity_poly.pdbx_seq_one_letter_code
_entity_poly.pdbx_strand_id
1 'polypeptide(L)'
;MVLVLCIGDLHVPHRAQDMPAKFKELLKPGKVDHILCCGNLCSRSLLDYLRGICADVKLVAGDFDDHDAPEQLVVTIGDIRAVMYGERLQINPGSATGAYSALTPDAKPSFVLMDIDGAKARWACLPATVYVYQLVDGAVKVEKIDYTKPGAPPAL
;
A
#
# COMPACT_ATOMS: atom_id res chain seq x y z
N MET A 1 1.84 -9.82 -14.83
CA MET A 1 1.13 -9.32 -13.63
C MET A 1 2.15 -9.09 -12.56
N VAL A 2 2.04 -7.98 -11.84
CA VAL A 2 2.90 -7.58 -10.73
C VAL A 2 1.97 -7.15 -9.60
N LEU A 3 2.05 -7.83 -8.46
CA LEU A 3 1.20 -7.56 -7.30
C LEU A 3 1.93 -6.68 -6.28
N VAL A 4 1.36 -5.50 -6.03
CA VAL A 4 1.92 -4.49 -5.12
C VAL A 4 1.01 -4.35 -3.91
N LEU A 5 1.55 -4.54 -2.71
CA LEU A 5 0.88 -4.23 -1.46
C LEU A 5 1.18 -2.78 -1.04
N CYS A 6 0.13 -1.98 -0.87
CA CYS A 6 0.23 -0.66 -0.27
C CYS A 6 -0.31 -0.73 1.17
N ILE A 7 0.51 -0.36 2.16
CA ILE A 7 0.20 -0.49 3.58
C ILE A 7 0.83 0.65 4.40
N GLY A 8 0.26 1.04 5.54
CA GLY A 8 0.83 2.11 6.37
C GLY A 8 -0.03 2.40 7.59
N ASP A 9 0.42 3.36 8.40
CA ASP A 9 -0.28 3.85 9.59
C ASP A 9 -0.66 2.73 10.57
N LEU A 10 0.28 1.81 10.82
CA LEU A 10 0.06 0.71 11.75
C LEU A 10 0.08 1.20 13.21
N HIS A 11 0.96 2.15 13.54
CA HIS A 11 1.15 2.74 14.86
C HIS A 11 1.24 1.71 16.00
N VAL A 12 1.93 0.59 15.78
CA VAL A 12 2.13 -0.43 16.82
C VAL A 12 3.46 -0.17 17.50
N PRO A 13 3.53 -0.09 18.85
CA PRO A 13 2.46 -0.43 19.80
C PRO A 13 1.62 0.75 20.30
N HIS A 14 1.88 1.98 19.82
CA HIS A 14 1.35 3.20 20.43
C HIS A 14 -0.18 3.38 20.33
N ARG A 15 -0.78 3.02 19.19
CA ARG A 15 -2.23 3.19 18.92
C ARG A 15 -2.93 1.89 18.58
N ALA A 16 -2.18 0.83 18.29
CA ALA A 16 -2.70 -0.50 18.05
C ALA A 16 -1.78 -1.55 18.69
N GLN A 17 -2.36 -2.65 19.15
CA GLN A 17 -1.58 -3.75 19.72
C GLN A 17 -0.89 -4.59 18.65
N ASP A 18 -1.58 -4.84 17.53
CA ASP A 18 -1.08 -5.67 16.44
C ASP A 18 -1.94 -5.48 15.17
N MET A 19 -1.46 -5.99 14.04
CA MET A 19 -2.24 -6.11 12.81
C MET A 19 -3.36 -7.16 12.97
N PRO A 20 -4.58 -6.91 12.46
CA PRO A 20 -5.68 -7.87 12.55
C PRO A 20 -5.30 -9.26 12.02
N ALA A 21 -5.68 -10.32 12.76
CA ALA A 21 -5.31 -11.70 12.41
C ALA A 21 -5.74 -12.09 10.99
N LYS A 22 -6.94 -11.67 10.56
CA LYS A 22 -7.43 -11.91 9.19
C LYS A 22 -6.54 -11.29 8.12
N PHE A 23 -5.90 -10.15 8.38
CA PHE A 23 -4.95 -9.54 7.44
C PHE A 23 -3.65 -10.34 7.40
N LYS A 24 -3.14 -10.81 8.54
CA LYS A 24 -1.96 -11.69 8.60
C LYS A 24 -2.17 -13.01 7.85
N GLU A 25 -3.37 -13.56 7.87
CA GLU A 25 -3.71 -14.77 7.09
C GLU A 25 -3.69 -14.53 5.58
N LEU A 26 -4.03 -13.32 5.14
CA LEU A 26 -4.01 -12.93 3.73
C LEU A 26 -2.58 -12.64 3.26
N LEU A 27 -1.81 -11.91 4.07
CA LEU A 27 -0.46 -11.43 3.80
C LEU A 27 0.60 -12.50 4.09
N LYS A 28 0.62 -13.55 3.27
CA LYS A 28 1.61 -14.63 3.35
C LYS A 28 2.75 -14.41 2.34
N PRO A 29 3.97 -14.88 2.63
CA PRO A 29 5.08 -14.81 1.70
C PRO A 29 4.77 -15.48 0.35
N GLY A 30 5.37 -14.96 -0.73
CA GLY A 30 5.25 -15.51 -2.08
C GLY A 30 3.97 -15.11 -2.85
N LYS A 31 3.14 -14.22 -2.28
CA LYS A 31 1.96 -13.67 -2.98
C LYS A 31 2.19 -12.30 -3.61
N VAL A 32 3.00 -11.46 -2.96
CA VAL A 32 3.21 -10.06 -3.34
C VAL A 32 4.64 -9.87 -3.83
N ASP A 33 4.79 -9.13 -4.94
CA ASP A 33 6.08 -8.88 -5.58
C ASP A 33 6.78 -7.65 -4.99
N HIS A 34 5.99 -6.65 -4.57
CA HIS A 34 6.48 -5.40 -3.97
C HIS A 34 5.60 -4.96 -2.80
N ILE A 35 6.20 -4.35 -1.78
CA ILE A 35 5.50 -3.68 -0.69
C ILE A 35 5.86 -2.20 -0.70
N LEU A 36 4.85 -1.33 -0.75
CA LEU A 36 4.96 0.11 -0.54
C LEU A 36 4.37 0.45 0.84
N CYS A 37 5.25 0.82 1.75
CA CYS A 37 4.89 1.20 3.11
C CYS A 37 4.90 2.71 3.29
N CYS A 38 3.75 3.29 3.65
CA CYS A 38 3.56 4.73 3.84
C CYS A 38 4.05 5.25 5.20
N GLY A 39 4.84 4.46 5.94
CA GLY A 39 5.35 4.84 7.26
C GLY A 39 4.35 4.59 8.40
N ASN A 40 4.69 5.14 9.56
CA ASN A 40 4.04 4.96 10.85
C ASN A 40 3.92 3.47 11.25
N LEU A 41 5.01 2.72 11.07
CA LEU A 41 5.14 1.36 11.61
C LEU A 41 5.37 1.39 13.12
N CYS A 42 6.17 2.36 13.59
CA CYS A 42 6.57 2.59 14.98
C CYS A 42 7.35 1.44 15.65
N SER A 43 7.65 0.36 14.92
CA SER A 43 8.36 -0.80 15.45
C SER A 43 9.24 -1.47 14.40
N ARG A 44 10.48 -1.81 14.78
CA ARG A 44 11.36 -2.66 13.97
C ARG A 44 10.77 -4.05 13.74
N SER A 45 10.02 -4.60 14.70
CA SER A 45 9.42 -5.93 14.54
C SER A 45 8.39 -5.98 13.40
N LEU A 46 7.67 -4.88 13.16
CA LEU A 46 6.74 -4.78 12.03
C LEU A 46 7.46 -4.62 10.70
N LEU A 47 8.55 -3.86 10.67
CA LEU A 47 9.40 -3.76 9.48
C LEU A 47 9.97 -5.13 9.10
N ASP A 48 10.46 -5.88 10.09
CA ASP A 48 10.97 -7.24 9.89
C ASP A 48 9.87 -8.20 9.45
N TYR A 49 8.65 -8.05 9.98
CA TYR A 49 7.47 -8.78 9.51
C TYR A 49 7.18 -8.51 8.02
N LEU A 50 7.17 -7.24 7.58
CA LEU A 50 6.96 -6.89 6.17
C LEU A 50 8.07 -7.46 5.27
N ARG A 51 9.33 -7.40 5.72
CA ARG A 51 10.47 -8.02 5.03
C ARG A 51 10.39 -9.55 4.97
N GLY A 52 9.72 -10.18 5.93
CA GLY A 52 9.41 -11.61 5.90
C GLY A 52 8.37 -11.99 4.86
N ILE A 53 7.46 -11.06 4.50
CA ILE A 53 6.44 -11.28 3.47
C ILE A 53 7.01 -11.10 2.07
N CYS A 54 7.83 -10.07 1.86
CA CYS A 54 8.38 -9.70 0.56
C CYS A 54 9.81 -9.18 0.70
N ALA A 55 10.69 -9.56 -0.23
CA ALA A 55 12.06 -9.07 -0.25
C ALA A 55 12.15 -7.59 -0.70
N ASP A 56 11.26 -7.14 -1.59
CA ASP A 56 11.24 -5.75 -2.07
C ASP A 56 10.24 -4.89 -1.29
N VAL A 57 10.72 -4.36 -0.15
CA VAL A 57 9.97 -3.42 0.68
C VAL A 57 10.52 -2.01 0.49
N LYS A 58 9.65 -1.10 0.05
CA LYS A 58 9.90 0.33 -0.07
C LYS A 58 9.16 1.04 1.04
N LEU A 59 9.84 1.94 1.76
CA LEU A 59 9.34 2.59 2.97
C LEU A 59 9.61 4.08 2.89
N VAL A 60 8.64 4.87 3.33
CA VAL A 60 8.82 6.29 3.66
C VAL A 60 8.72 6.49 5.16
N ALA A 61 9.38 7.53 5.68
CA ALA A 61 9.29 7.88 7.09
C ALA A 61 7.90 8.44 7.41
N GLY A 62 7.26 7.89 8.45
CA GLY A 62 6.14 8.54 9.12
C GLY A 62 6.61 9.39 10.29
N ASP A 63 5.76 10.33 10.71
CA ASP A 63 6.06 11.28 11.81
C ASP A 63 6.40 10.60 13.14
N PHE A 64 5.98 9.33 13.32
CA PHE A 64 6.14 8.55 14.54
C PHE A 64 7.11 7.36 14.40
N ASP A 65 7.91 7.33 13.32
CA ASP A 65 8.86 6.26 13.09
C ASP A 65 10.26 6.57 13.64
N ASP A 66 10.82 5.63 14.40
CA ASP A 66 12.19 5.72 14.95
C ASP A 66 13.28 5.20 13.98
N HIS A 67 12.94 4.98 12.70
CA HIS A 67 13.86 4.43 11.71
C HIS A 67 14.15 5.42 10.58
N ASP A 68 15.37 5.38 10.07
CA ASP A 68 15.82 6.27 9.01
C ASP A 68 15.21 5.84 7.66
N ALA A 69 14.36 6.69 7.10
CA ALA A 69 13.69 6.51 5.82
C ALA A 69 13.41 7.89 5.17
N PRO A 70 13.31 7.97 3.84
CA PRO A 70 13.01 9.24 3.18
C PRO A 70 11.58 9.69 3.45
N GLU A 71 11.34 11.00 3.55
CA GLU A 71 9.99 11.59 3.67
C GLU A 71 9.14 11.33 2.41
N GLN A 72 9.79 11.26 1.25
CA GLN A 72 9.15 10.99 -0.02
C GLN A 72 9.97 9.98 -0.81
N LEU A 73 9.29 8.97 -1.35
CA LEU A 73 9.91 7.97 -2.22
C LEU A 73 9.14 7.85 -3.53
N VAL A 74 9.89 7.96 -4.63
CA VAL A 74 9.40 7.74 -5.98
C VAL A 74 9.90 6.39 -6.44
N VAL A 75 9.00 5.40 -6.48
CA VAL A 75 9.35 4.03 -6.84
C VAL A 75 9.02 3.76 -8.29
N THR A 76 9.91 3.03 -8.98
CA THR A 76 9.60 2.44 -10.27
C THR A 76 9.31 0.94 -10.11
N ILE A 77 8.08 0.49 -10.34
CA ILE A 77 7.68 -0.92 -10.25
C ILE A 77 7.40 -1.44 -11.67
N GLY A 78 8.25 -2.32 -12.20
CA GLY A 78 8.26 -2.61 -13.64
C GLY A 78 8.61 -1.35 -14.43
N ASP A 79 7.82 -0.98 -15.44
CA ASP A 79 7.99 0.26 -16.22
C ASP A 79 7.30 1.50 -15.58
N ILE A 80 6.89 1.44 -14.32
CA ILE A 80 5.97 2.42 -13.72
C ILE A 80 6.65 3.28 -12.67
N ARG A 81 6.84 4.58 -12.90
CA ARG A 81 7.27 5.55 -11.88
C ARG A 81 6.07 6.13 -11.11
N ALA A 82 5.89 5.79 -9.83
CA ALA A 82 4.77 6.26 -9.00
C ALA A 82 5.17 7.47 -8.10
N VAL A 83 4.49 8.60 -8.29
CA VAL A 83 4.43 9.85 -7.45
C VAL A 83 3.11 10.51 -7.80
N MET A 84 2.48 11.33 -6.96
CA MET A 84 1.17 11.89 -7.32
C MET A 84 0.81 13.31 -6.83
N TYR A 85 0.85 14.22 -7.80
CA TYR A 85 0.10 15.48 -7.90
C TYR A 85 -0.25 15.65 -9.41
N GLY A 86 -1.52 15.74 -9.85
CA GLY A 86 -1.93 15.86 -11.28
C GLY A 86 -2.57 14.61 -11.96
N GLU A 87 -2.22 14.30 -13.22
CA GLU A 87 -2.73 13.17 -14.05
C GLU A 87 -2.19 11.77 -13.66
N ARG A 88 -2.44 11.31 -12.43
CA ARG A 88 -1.88 10.02 -11.98
C ARG A 88 -2.90 9.35 -11.03
N LEU A 89 -2.64 8.13 -10.58
CA LEU A 89 -3.46 7.41 -9.60
C LEU A 89 -2.97 7.63 -8.15
N GLN A 90 -3.75 8.35 -7.32
CA GLN A 90 -3.51 8.44 -5.87
C GLN A 90 -4.18 7.28 -5.14
N ILE A 91 -3.43 6.59 -4.29
CA ILE A 91 -3.93 5.52 -3.44
C ILE A 91 -3.60 5.90 -1.99
N ASN A 92 -4.63 6.02 -1.16
CA ASN A 92 -4.48 6.05 0.29
C ASN A 92 -4.92 4.67 0.81
N PRO A 93 -4.01 3.83 1.35
CA PRO A 93 -4.37 2.51 1.85
C PRO A 93 -5.17 2.53 3.17
N GLY A 94 -5.28 3.69 3.81
CA GLY A 94 -5.78 3.84 5.17
C GLY A 94 -4.83 3.23 6.20
N SER A 95 -5.32 3.03 7.41
CA SER A 95 -4.55 2.41 8.50
C SER A 95 -4.75 0.90 8.51
N ALA A 96 -3.67 0.13 8.40
CA ALA A 96 -3.73 -1.33 8.42
C ALA A 96 -4.21 -1.93 9.76
N THR A 97 -4.15 -1.12 10.83
CA THR A 97 -4.61 -1.49 12.17
C THR A 97 -5.91 -0.80 12.57
N GLY A 98 -6.38 0.18 11.79
CA GLY A 98 -7.48 1.06 12.20
C GLY A 98 -7.08 2.03 13.31
N ALA A 99 -5.80 2.41 13.38
CA ALA A 99 -5.30 3.37 14.35
C ALA A 99 -6.07 4.70 14.22
N TYR A 100 -6.47 5.25 15.36
CA TYR A 100 -7.20 6.51 15.40
C TYR A 100 -6.33 7.66 14.86
N SER A 101 -6.98 8.61 14.19
CA SER A 101 -6.38 9.88 13.76
C SER A 101 -7.29 11.05 14.16
N ALA A 102 -6.76 12.26 14.16
CA ALA A 102 -7.56 13.46 14.44
C ALA A 102 -8.70 13.69 13.42
N LEU A 103 -8.55 13.17 12.20
CA LEU A 103 -9.54 13.30 11.13
C LEU A 103 -10.52 12.12 11.08
N THR A 104 -10.09 10.95 11.54
CA THR A 104 -10.86 9.69 11.50
C THR A 104 -10.71 8.94 12.82
N PRO A 105 -11.50 9.29 13.84
CA PRO A 105 -11.43 8.64 15.15
C PRO A 105 -11.85 7.16 15.10
N ASP A 106 -12.84 6.83 14.26
CA ASP A 106 -13.35 5.46 14.07
C ASP A 106 -12.83 4.82 12.77
N ALA A 107 -11.51 4.85 12.59
CA ALA A 107 -10.87 4.29 11.40
C ALA A 107 -11.04 2.77 11.35
N LYS A 108 -11.53 2.26 10.22
CA LYS A 108 -11.61 0.82 9.96
C LYS A 108 -10.25 0.32 9.46
N PRO A 109 -9.75 -0.83 9.96
CA PRO A 109 -8.50 -1.40 9.45
C PRO A 109 -8.59 -1.66 7.95
N SER A 110 -7.59 -1.21 7.19
CA SER A 110 -7.58 -1.35 5.74
C SER A 110 -6.18 -1.41 5.12
N PHE A 111 -6.07 -2.05 3.97
CA PHE A 111 -4.89 -1.98 3.10
C PHE A 111 -5.30 -2.13 1.64
N VAL A 112 -4.37 -1.88 0.72
CA VAL A 112 -4.63 -1.97 -0.72
C VAL A 112 -3.71 -2.99 -1.37
N LEU A 113 -4.25 -3.84 -2.23
CA LEU A 113 -3.47 -4.61 -3.21
C LEU A 113 -3.71 -4.01 -4.59
N MET A 114 -2.65 -3.83 -5.36
CA MET A 114 -2.73 -3.37 -6.73
C MET A 114 -2.13 -4.44 -7.63
N ASP A 115 -2.92 -4.94 -8.56
CA ASP A 115 -2.47 -5.84 -9.63
C ASP A 115 -2.21 -5.02 -10.89
N ILE A 116 -0.96 -4.99 -11.29
CA ILE A 116 -0.49 -4.28 -12.48
C ILE A 116 -0.23 -5.30 -13.57
N ASP A 117 -0.91 -5.12 -14.72
CA ASP A 117 -0.61 -5.93 -15.89
C ASP A 117 0.59 -5.37 -16.67
N GLY A 118 1.79 -5.64 -16.17
CA GLY A 118 3.05 -5.22 -16.81
C GLY A 118 3.24 -5.74 -18.24
N ALA A 119 2.57 -6.82 -18.64
CA ALA A 119 2.64 -7.32 -20.03
C ALA A 119 1.81 -6.46 -21.00
N LYS A 120 0.77 -5.78 -20.51
CA LYS A 120 -0.06 -4.84 -21.27
C LYS A 120 0.38 -3.39 -21.13
N ALA A 121 1.45 -3.12 -20.39
CA ALA A 121 2.09 -1.81 -20.28
C ALA A 121 2.73 -1.40 -21.62
N ARG A 122 1.91 -1.09 -22.62
CA ARG A 122 2.36 -0.27 -23.74
C ARG A 122 2.37 1.17 -23.26
N TRP A 123 3.30 1.95 -23.80
CA TRP A 123 3.55 3.38 -23.53
C TRP A 123 2.31 4.29 -23.40
N ALA A 124 1.13 3.87 -23.88
CA ALA A 124 -0.11 4.64 -23.87
C ALA A 124 -1.17 4.19 -22.84
N CYS A 125 -1.10 3.00 -22.27
CA CYS A 125 -2.21 2.45 -21.49
C CYS A 125 -1.70 1.43 -20.47
N LEU A 126 -1.82 1.77 -19.19
CA LEU A 126 -1.50 0.84 -18.12
C LEU A 126 -2.79 0.50 -17.37
N PRO A 127 -3.34 -0.70 -17.58
CA PRO A 127 -4.42 -1.21 -16.77
C PRO A 127 -3.87 -1.67 -15.42
N ALA A 128 -4.48 -1.20 -14.34
CA ALA A 128 -4.24 -1.66 -12.98
C ALA A 128 -5.58 -1.97 -12.32
N THR A 129 -5.66 -3.09 -11.61
CA THR A 129 -6.79 -3.39 -10.75
C THR A 129 -6.39 -3.13 -9.31
N VAL A 130 -7.14 -2.26 -8.63
CA VAL A 130 -6.95 -1.90 -7.23
C VAL A 130 -7.99 -2.63 -6.38
N TYR A 131 -7.53 -3.37 -5.38
CA TYR A 131 -8.34 -4.07 -4.40
C TYR A 131 -8.19 -3.39 -3.05
N VAL A 132 -9.27 -2.84 -2.51
CA VAL A 132 -9.30 -2.22 -1.18
C VAL A 132 -9.85 -3.24 -0.19
N TYR A 133 -9.01 -3.68 0.74
CA TYR A 133 -9.38 -4.60 1.81
C TYR A 133 -9.73 -3.80 3.05
N GLN A 134 -10.91 -4.01 3.61
CA GLN A 134 -11.34 -3.37 4.86
C GLN A 134 -11.89 -4.40 5.84
N LEU A 135 -11.58 -4.25 7.11
CA LEU A 135 -12.19 -5.05 8.18
C LEU A 135 -13.42 -4.32 8.74
N VAL A 136 -14.60 -4.90 8.53
CA VAL A 136 -15.88 -4.33 8.96
C VAL A 136 -16.65 -5.40 9.74
N ASP A 137 -17.02 -5.12 10.99
CA ASP A 137 -17.75 -6.03 11.88
C ASP A 137 -17.09 -7.42 11.99
N GLY A 138 -15.75 -7.42 12.02
CA GLY A 138 -14.94 -8.64 12.07
C GLY A 138 -14.85 -9.40 10.75
N ALA A 139 -15.47 -8.96 9.66
CA ALA A 139 -15.39 -9.58 8.33
C ALA A 139 -14.55 -8.73 7.36
N VAL A 140 -13.77 -9.40 6.50
CA VAL A 140 -13.01 -8.72 5.45
C VAL A 140 -13.94 -8.44 4.27
N LYS A 141 -14.11 -7.15 3.95
CA LYS A 141 -14.78 -6.69 2.73
C LYS A 141 -13.73 -6.27 1.73
N VAL A 142 -13.97 -6.58 0.45
CA VAL A 142 -13.07 -6.25 -0.65
C VAL A 142 -13.84 -5.44 -1.68
N GLU A 143 -13.33 -4.26 -2.00
CA GLU A 143 -13.80 -3.44 -3.11
C GLU A 143 -12.79 -3.53 -4.26
N LYS A 144 -13.27 -3.69 -5.49
CA LYS A 144 -12.44 -3.78 -6.69
C LYS A 144 -12.67 -2.54 -7.55
N ILE A 145 -11.58 -1.89 -7.94
CA ILE A 145 -11.56 -0.71 -8.80
C ILE A 145 -10.64 -1.01 -9.98
N ASP A 146 -11.19 -0.97 -11.20
CA ASP A 146 -10.38 -1.08 -12.41
C ASP A 146 -9.95 0.33 -12.85
N TYR A 147 -8.65 0.55 -12.91
CA TYR A 147 -8.03 1.79 -13.37
C TYR A 147 -7.33 1.56 -14.70
N THR A 148 -7.48 2.51 -15.61
CA THR A 148 -6.71 2.56 -16.85
C THR A 148 -6.18 3.96 -17.01
N LYS A 149 -4.86 4.11 -17.11
CA LYS A 149 -4.26 5.42 -17.35
C LYS A 149 -4.73 5.94 -18.73
N PRO A 150 -5.32 7.15 -18.81
CA PRO A 150 -5.54 7.80 -20.10
C PRO A 150 -4.19 8.07 -20.75
N GLY A 151 -4.00 7.62 -21.99
CA GLY A 151 -2.76 7.89 -22.72
C GLY A 151 -2.56 9.39 -22.87
N ALA A 152 -1.36 9.89 -22.55
CA ALA A 152 -1.01 11.24 -22.94
C ALA A 152 -1.05 11.30 -24.49
N PRO A 153 -1.66 12.31 -25.10
CA PRO A 153 -1.60 12.47 -26.55
C PRO A 153 -0.12 12.54 -26.98
N PRO A 154 0.24 12.02 -28.17
CA PRO A 154 1.60 12.15 -28.67
C PRO A 154 2.00 13.63 -28.64
N ALA A 155 3.20 13.92 -28.14
CA ALA A 155 3.77 15.25 -28.30
C ALA A 155 3.88 15.54 -29.81
N LEU A 156 3.21 16.61 -30.26
CA LEU A 156 3.25 17.11 -31.65
C LEU A 156 4.64 17.63 -32.02
#